data_AF-A0A957SDD8-F1
#
_entry.id   AF-A0A957SDD8-F1
#
_cell.length_a   1.000
_cell.length_b   1.000
_cell.length_c   1.000
_cell.angle_alpha   90.00
_cell.angle_beta   90.00
_cell.angle_gamma   90.00
#
_symmetry.space_group_name_H-M   'P 1'
#
loop_
_entity.id
_entity.type
_entity.pdbx_description
1 polymer ?
#
loop_
_entity_poly.entity_id
_entity_poly.type
_entity_poly.pdbx_seq_one_letter_code
_entity_poly.pdbx_strand_id
1 'polypeptide(L)'
;DVYTEYTPYESGLGWTVKLNKNVDFIGKEACTALKDQPLQKKLCCLTFNNGGVALGYEAILANGKAVGYITSANYGYAVGKFIMYGYLPIEHASTGAPLEVEYFGERYPATVTEEPLYDPGMERLKA
;
A
#
# COMPACT_ATOMS: atom_id res chain seq x y z
N ASP A 1 4.29 7.39 -2.90
CA ASP A 1 4.41 5.99 -2.39
C ASP A 1 5.73 5.30 -2.72
N VAL A 2 6.32 5.48 -3.91
CA VAL A 2 7.54 4.74 -4.29
C VAL A 2 8.81 5.57 -4.04
N TYR A 3 9.77 4.98 -3.34
CA TYR A 3 11.08 5.57 -3.01
C TYR A 3 12.18 4.49 -3.17
N THR A 4 13.46 4.89 -3.11
CA THR A 4 14.61 3.98 -3.29
C THR A 4 14.78 2.93 -2.19
N GLU A 5 14.05 3.07 -1.08
CA GLU A 5 14.03 2.12 0.04
C GLU A 5 13.19 0.87 -0.26
N TYR A 6 12.34 0.92 -1.29
CA TYR A 6 11.38 -0.12 -1.61
C TYR A 6 11.64 -0.73 -2.99
N THR A 7 11.37 -2.02 -3.10
CA THR A 7 11.43 -2.71 -4.38
C THR A 7 10.13 -2.53 -5.17
N PRO A 8 10.15 -2.70 -6.51
CA PRO A 8 8.92 -2.72 -7.30
C PRO A 8 7.93 -3.80 -6.84
N TYR A 9 8.42 -4.91 -6.27
CA TYR A 9 7.58 -6.01 -5.80
C TYR A 9 6.84 -5.65 -4.51
N GLU A 10 7.54 -5.07 -3.53
CA GLU A 10 6.90 -4.56 -2.30
C GLU A 10 5.91 -3.43 -2.62
N SER A 11 6.18 -2.64 -3.66
CA SER A 11 5.31 -1.55 -4.12
C SER A 11 4.09 -2.01 -4.95
N GLY A 12 3.90 -3.32 -5.18
CA GLY A 12 2.82 -3.82 -6.05
C GLY A 12 3.02 -3.57 -7.55
N LEU A 13 4.20 -3.08 -7.96
CA LEU A 13 4.55 -2.71 -9.32
C LEU A 13 5.32 -3.79 -10.09
N GLY A 14 5.40 -5.02 -9.56
CA GLY A 14 6.12 -6.13 -10.19
C GLY A 14 5.73 -6.41 -11.65
N TRP A 15 4.48 -6.11 -12.03
CA TRP A 15 3.97 -6.26 -13.40
C TRP A 15 4.68 -5.38 -14.44
N THR A 16 5.32 -4.30 -13.99
CA THR A 16 6.12 -3.37 -14.81
C THR A 16 7.55 -3.89 -15.07
N VAL A 17 8.04 -4.85 -14.29
CA VAL A 17 9.42 -5.36 -14.36
C VAL A 17 9.55 -6.44 -15.44
N LYS A 18 10.00 -6.04 -16.64
CA LYS A 18 10.13 -6.95 -17.79
C LYS A 18 11.48 -7.68 -17.82
N LEU A 19 11.67 -8.65 -16.92
CA LEU A 19 12.92 -9.46 -16.83
C LEU A 19 13.30 -10.17 -18.14
N ASN A 20 12.30 -10.58 -18.93
CA ASN A 20 12.51 -11.29 -20.21
C ASN A 20 12.91 -10.37 -21.36
N LYS A 21 13.01 -9.05 -21.15
CA LYS A 21 13.49 -8.12 -22.18
C LYS A 21 14.97 -8.42 -22.47
N ASN A 22 15.32 -8.51 -23.76
CA ASN A 22 16.70 -8.72 -24.20
C ASN A 22 17.55 -7.44 -24.11
N VAL A 23 17.53 -6.82 -22.93
CA VAL A 23 18.34 -5.66 -22.55
C VAL A 23 18.74 -5.88 -21.09
N ASP A 24 19.98 -5.55 -20.77
CA ASP A 24 20.44 -5.49 -19.38
C ASP A 24 20.18 -4.08 -18.82
N PHE A 25 19.10 -3.93 -18.08
CA PHE A 25 18.71 -2.65 -17.48
C PHE A 25 19.20 -2.55 -16.05
N ILE A 26 19.40 -1.33 -15.56
CA ILE A 26 19.86 -1.06 -14.19
C ILE A 26 18.91 -1.75 -13.19
N GLY A 27 19.46 -2.63 -12.34
CA GLY A 27 18.71 -3.36 -11.34
C GLY A 27 18.08 -4.68 -11.82
N LYS A 28 18.31 -5.12 -13.07
CA LYS A 28 17.78 -6.39 -13.60
C LYS A 28 18.19 -7.59 -12.78
N GLU A 29 19.46 -7.71 -12.42
CA GLU A 29 19.98 -8.81 -11.60
C GLU A 29 19.32 -8.82 -10.21
N ALA A 30 19.30 -7.68 -9.52
CA ALA A 30 18.65 -7.54 -8.23
C ALA A 30 17.16 -7.87 -8.29
N CYS A 31 16.45 -7.37 -9.30
CA CYS A 31 15.04 -7.70 -9.50
C CYS A 31 14.82 -9.18 -9.82
N THR A 32 15.75 -9.83 -10.51
CA THR A 32 15.68 -11.28 -10.79
C THR A 32 15.83 -12.07 -9.50
N ALA A 33 16.81 -11.73 -8.67
CA ALA A 33 17.06 -12.40 -7.39
C ALA A 33 15.88 -12.27 -6.41
N LEU A 34 15.15 -11.16 -6.45
CA LEU A 34 14.03 -10.88 -5.55
C LEU A 34 12.67 -11.40 -6.04
N LYS A 35 12.52 -11.73 -7.33
CA LYS A 35 11.22 -12.01 -7.96
C LYS A 35 10.41 -13.09 -7.23
N ASP A 36 11.09 -14.16 -6.80
CA ASP A 36 10.47 -15.33 -6.20
C ASP A 36 10.72 -15.42 -4.68
N GLN A 37 11.28 -14.36 -4.08
CA GLN A 37 11.50 -14.30 -2.64
C GLN A 37 10.23 -13.84 -1.91
N PRO A 38 9.98 -14.32 -0.68
CA PRO A 38 8.87 -13.83 0.12
C PRO A 38 9.07 -12.35 0.45
N LEU A 39 8.04 -11.55 0.18
CA LEU A 39 8.02 -10.14 0.56
C LEU A 39 8.14 -9.99 2.08
N GLN A 40 8.86 -8.97 2.53
CA GLN A 40 8.95 -8.61 3.94
C GLN A 40 7.95 -7.50 4.29
N LYS A 41 7.72 -6.60 3.34
CA LYS A 41 6.73 -5.53 3.42
C LYS A 41 5.90 -5.45 2.14
N LYS A 42 4.75 -4.79 2.22
CA LYS A 42 3.90 -4.50 1.07
C LYS A 42 3.25 -3.14 1.23
N LEU A 43 3.24 -2.36 0.16
CA LEU A 43 2.41 -1.17 0.04
C LEU A 43 0.93 -1.60 0.02
N CYS A 44 0.17 -1.11 0.98
CA CYS A 44 -1.23 -1.48 1.17
C CYS A 44 -2.13 -0.25 1.09
N CYS A 45 -3.33 -0.44 0.54
CA CYS A 45 -4.43 0.51 0.65
C CYS A 45 -5.13 0.31 2.00
N LEU A 46 -5.44 1.40 2.71
CA LEU A 46 -6.19 1.42 3.95
C LEU A 46 -7.37 2.38 3.82
N THR A 47 -8.46 2.10 4.53
CA THR A 47 -9.55 3.07 4.69
C THR A 47 -9.95 3.19 6.16
N PHE A 48 -10.33 4.39 6.59
CA PHE A 48 -10.95 4.56 7.91
C PHE A 48 -12.31 3.87 7.98
N ASN A 49 -12.61 3.25 9.12
CA ASN A 49 -13.88 2.57 9.35
C ASN A 49 -14.99 3.59 9.66
N ASN A 50 -14.68 4.64 10.41
CA ASN A 50 -15.53 5.79 10.67
C ASN A 50 -14.65 7.03 10.89
N GLY A 51 -15.26 8.21 10.74
CA GLY A 51 -14.65 9.55 10.82
C GLY A 51 -13.16 9.61 11.20
N GLY A 52 -12.32 10.03 10.27
CA GLY A 52 -10.89 10.20 10.46
C GLY A 52 -10.30 10.98 9.28
N VAL A 53 -9.17 11.62 9.51
CA VAL A 53 -8.42 12.37 8.49
C VAL A 53 -6.93 12.05 8.68
N ALA A 54 -6.22 11.95 7.57
CA ALA A 54 -4.76 11.85 7.52
C ALA A 54 -4.26 12.68 6.32
N LEU A 55 -3.04 13.20 6.41
CA LEU A 55 -2.43 14.03 5.37
C LEU A 55 -1.15 13.41 4.79
N GLY A 56 -0.54 12.47 5.52
CA GLY A 56 0.74 11.86 5.20
C GLY A 56 1.67 11.85 6.42
N TYR A 57 2.48 10.80 6.51
CA TYR A 57 3.45 10.50 7.57
C TYR A 57 2.88 10.12 8.95
N GLU A 58 1.56 10.05 9.11
CA GLU A 58 0.94 9.51 10.32
C GLU A 58 1.36 8.06 10.58
N ALA A 59 1.49 7.67 11.85
CA ALA A 59 1.87 6.31 12.21
C ALA A 59 0.70 5.34 11.99
N ILE A 60 0.99 4.19 11.37
CA ILE A 60 0.07 3.05 11.32
C ILE A 60 0.41 2.14 12.49
N LEU A 61 -0.59 1.80 13.28
CA LEU A 61 -0.45 1.00 14.49
C LEU A 61 -1.15 -0.35 14.34
N ALA A 62 -0.50 -1.40 14.84
CA ALA A 62 -1.11 -2.70 15.11
C ALA A 62 -0.98 -2.99 16.61
N ASN A 63 -2.11 -3.19 17.29
CA ASN A 63 -2.15 -3.41 18.75
C ASN A 63 -1.36 -2.35 19.53
N GLY A 64 -1.52 -1.07 19.14
CA GLY A 64 -0.84 0.07 19.76
C GLY A 64 0.67 0.20 19.46
N LYS A 65 1.25 -0.65 18.61
CA LYS A 65 2.65 -0.55 18.17
C LYS A 65 2.75 -0.03 16.75
N ALA A 66 3.68 0.88 16.49
CA ALA A 66 3.92 1.38 15.15
C ALA A 66 4.49 0.28 14.24
N VAL A 67 3.81 0.04 13.11
CA VAL A 67 4.17 -0.96 12.11
C VAL A 67 4.47 -0.35 10.74
N GLY A 68 4.11 0.93 10.55
CA GLY A 68 4.36 1.66 9.32
C GLY A 68 3.96 3.12 9.46
N TYR A 69 3.89 3.81 8.33
CA TYR A 69 3.40 5.18 8.25
C TYR A 69 2.60 5.40 6.95
N ILE A 70 1.73 6.40 6.97
CA ILE A 70 0.93 6.80 5.81
C ILE A 70 1.84 7.48 4.77
N THR A 71 1.88 6.97 3.55
CA THR A 71 2.65 7.57 2.45
C THR A 71 1.82 8.57 1.65
N SER A 72 0.52 8.32 1.50
CA SER A 72 -0.42 9.18 0.77
C SER A 72 -1.81 9.03 1.36
N ALA A 73 -2.59 10.11 1.37
CA ALA A 73 -3.92 10.14 1.96
C ALA A 73 -4.84 11.15 1.26
N ASN A 74 -6.10 10.77 1.04
CA ASN A 74 -7.14 11.69 0.57
C ASN A 74 -8.55 11.10 0.75
N TYR A 75 -9.58 11.95 0.64
CA TYR A 75 -10.96 11.49 0.58
C TYR A 75 -11.34 11.06 -0.85
N GLY A 76 -11.71 9.80 -1.01
CA GLY A 76 -12.18 9.25 -2.27
C GLY A 76 -13.69 9.47 -2.46
N TYR A 77 -14.08 10.60 -3.04
CA TYR A 77 -15.49 10.96 -3.24
C TYR A 77 -16.30 9.92 -4.02
N ALA A 78 -15.70 9.26 -5.02
CA ALA A 78 -16.38 8.24 -5.81
C ALA A 78 -16.72 6.97 -5.00
N VAL A 79 -15.98 6.71 -3.92
CA VAL A 79 -16.14 5.51 -3.07
C VAL A 79 -16.66 5.84 -1.67
N GLY A 80 -16.83 7.13 -1.34
CA GLY A 80 -17.34 7.61 -0.06
C GLY A 80 -16.45 7.28 1.14
N LYS A 81 -15.14 7.05 0.93
CA LYS A 81 -14.20 6.60 1.97
C LYS A 81 -12.98 7.51 2.04
N PHE A 82 -12.44 7.67 3.24
CA PHE A 82 -11.11 8.25 3.42
C PHE A 82 -10.05 7.17 3.13
N ILE A 83 -9.19 7.42 2.16
CA ILE A 83 -8.25 6.46 1.60
C ILE A 83 -6.84 6.86 2.02
N MET A 84 -6.05 5.86 2.37
CA MET A 84 -4.65 6.02 2.70
C MET A 84 -3.83 4.89 2.12
N TYR A 85 -2.54 5.14 1.93
CA TYR A 85 -1.56 4.12 1.56
C TYR A 85 -0.43 4.09 2.57
N GLY A 86 0.18 2.93 2.75
CA GLY A 86 1.39 2.78 3.57
C GLY A 86 2.01 1.39 3.45
N TYR A 87 3.31 1.29 3.70
CA TYR A 87 3.99 0.00 3.74
C TYR A 87 3.77 -0.69 5.08
N LEU A 88 3.37 -1.96 5.03
CA LEU A 88 3.14 -2.79 6.19
C LEU A 88 4.03 -4.04 6.13
N PRO A 89 4.56 -4.52 7.27
CA PRO A 89 5.06 -5.88 7.38
C PRO A 89 4.02 -6.89 6.87
N ILE A 90 4.47 -7.96 6.21
CA ILE A 90 3.53 -8.91 5.57
C ILE A 90 2.51 -9.52 6.55
N GLU A 91 2.89 -9.72 7.81
CA GLU A 91 1.98 -10.18 8.88
C GLU A 91 0.78 -9.25 9.15
N HIS A 92 0.85 -7.99 8.73
CA HIS A 92 -0.21 -6.98 8.87
C HIS A 92 -0.82 -6.55 7.53
N ALA A 93 -0.33 -7.08 6.40
CA ALA A 93 -0.68 -6.62 5.05
C ALA A 93 -1.89 -7.34 4.41
N SER A 94 -2.58 -8.21 5.15
CA SER A 94 -3.71 -8.97 4.62
C SER A 94 -4.96 -8.10 4.52
N THR A 95 -5.72 -8.22 3.43
CA THR A 95 -7.03 -7.56 3.30
C THR A 95 -7.93 -7.91 4.47
N GLY A 96 -8.59 -6.90 5.05
CA GLY A 96 -9.41 -7.02 6.25
C GLY A 96 -8.63 -6.93 7.57
N ALA A 97 -7.29 -6.83 7.55
CA ALA A 97 -6.51 -6.67 8.76
C ALA A 97 -6.89 -5.35 9.48
N PRO A 98 -7.25 -5.41 10.78
CA PRO A 98 -7.58 -4.25 11.57
C PRO A 98 -6.31 -3.53 12.02
N LEU A 99 -6.28 -2.21 11.84
CA LEU A 99 -5.18 -1.33 12.20
C LEU A 99 -5.74 -0.03 12.80
N GLU A 100 -4.86 0.81 13.30
CA GLU A 100 -5.18 2.18 13.71
C GLU A 100 -4.24 3.15 13.02
N VAL A 101 -4.68 4.39 12.80
CA VAL A 101 -3.81 5.49 12.37
C VAL A 101 -3.86 6.57 13.44
N GLU A 102 -2.69 7.04 13.86
CA GLU A 102 -2.59 8.11 14.84
C GLU A 102 -2.53 9.49 14.16
N TYR A 103 -3.49 10.36 14.48
CA TYR A 103 -3.55 11.72 13.96
C TYR A 103 -3.81 12.70 15.09
N PHE A 104 -2.85 13.63 15.32
CA PHE A 104 -2.87 14.58 16.43
C PHE A 104 -3.06 13.91 17.82
N GLY A 105 -2.48 12.73 18.02
CA GLY A 105 -2.52 11.99 19.28
C GLY A 105 -3.79 11.15 19.48
N GLU A 106 -4.78 11.27 18.59
CA GLU A 106 -5.98 10.44 18.57
C GLU A 106 -5.79 9.25 17.63
N ARG A 107 -6.38 8.10 17.98
CA ARG A 107 -6.28 6.86 17.20
C ARG A 107 -7.58 6.57 16.48
N TYR A 108 -7.47 6.38 15.17
CA TYR A 108 -8.62 6.15 14.29
C TYR A 108 -8.56 4.73 13.72
N PRO A 109 -9.61 3.91 13.89
CA PRO A 109 -9.66 2.56 13.33
C PRO A 109 -9.62 2.57 11.80
N ALA A 110 -8.69 1.82 11.23
CA ALA A 110 -8.51 1.64 9.80
C ALA A 110 -8.46 0.16 9.44
N THR A 111 -8.76 -0.15 8.19
CA THR A 111 -8.74 -1.53 7.68
C THR A 111 -7.97 -1.59 6.37
N VAL A 112 -7.07 -2.57 6.24
CA VAL A 112 -6.43 -2.88 4.95
C VAL A 112 -7.51 -3.30 3.97
N THR A 113 -7.61 -2.61 2.84
CA THR A 113 -8.69 -2.80 1.86
C THR A 113 -8.13 -3.27 0.53
N GLU A 114 -8.90 -4.11 -0.16
CA GLU A 114 -8.57 -4.54 -1.51
C GLU A 114 -8.56 -3.35 -2.47
N GLU A 115 -7.54 -3.30 -3.32
CA GLU A 115 -7.36 -2.27 -4.34
C GLU A 115 -7.51 -2.89 -5.75
N PRO A 116 -7.97 -2.10 -6.75
CA PRO A 116 -8.40 -0.70 -6.62
C PRO A 116 -9.82 -0.59 -6.04
N LEU A 117 -10.06 0.50 -5.29
CA LEU A 117 -11.36 0.76 -4.65
C LEU A 117 -12.48 1.13 -5.64
N TYR A 118 -12.12 1.51 -6.88
CA TYR A 118 -13.04 1.96 -7.90
C TYR A 118 -12.74 1.30 -9.24
N ASP A 119 -13.76 0.75 -9.89
CA ASP A 119 -13.67 0.04 -11.17
C ASP A 119 -12.54 -1.02 -11.26
N PRO A 120 -12.54 -2.04 -10.37
CA PRO A 120 -11.50 -3.08 -10.39
C PRO A 120 -11.49 -3.93 -11.66
N GLY A 121 -12.61 -4.02 -12.38
CA GLY A 121 -12.69 -4.68 -13.69
C GLY A 121 -12.05 -3.89 -14.83
N MET A 122 -11.71 -2.61 -14.58
CA MET A 122 -11.29 -1.64 -15.58
C MET A 122 -12.33 -1.48 -16.70
N GLU A 123 -13.62 -1.67 -16.39
CA GLU A 123 -14.71 -1.66 -17.37
C GLU A 123 -14.85 -0.29 -18.02
N ARG A 124 -14.67 0.77 -17.24
CA ARG A 124 -14.80 2.16 -17.74
C ARG A 124 -13.62 2.57 -18.61
N LEU A 125 -12.45 1.98 -18.38
CA LEU A 125 -11.24 2.28 -19.18
C LEU A 125 -11.21 1.48 -20.49
N LYS A 126 -11.81 0.28 -20.52
CA LYS A 126 -11.81 -0.61 -21.68
C LYS A 126 -12.95 -0.35 -22.68
N ALA A 127 -14.00 0.35 -22.26
CA ALA A 127 -15.13 0.74 -23.11
C ALA A 127 -14.72 1.79 -24.14
#